data_AF-A0A3B9J4K4-F1
#
_entry.id   AF-A0A3B9J4K4-F1
#
_cell.length_a   1.000
_cell.length_b   1.000
_cell.length_c   1.000
_cell.angle_alpha   90.00
_cell.angle_beta   90.00
_cell.angle_gamma   90.00
#
_symmetry.space_group_name_H-M   'P 1'
#
loop_
_entity.id
_entity.type
_entity.pdbx_description
1 polymer ?
#
loop_
_entity_poly.entity_id
_entity_poly.type
_entity_poly.pdbx_seq_one_letter_code
_entity_poly.pdbx_strand_id
1 'polypeptide(L)' 'MARRTKIIATIGPASQSNSALRGMMEAGMDVARIGLA' A
#
# COMPACT_ATOMS: atom_id res chain seq x y z
N MET A 1 5.08 -20.22 -6.83
CA MET A 1 5.44 -19.18 -7.81
C MET A 1 5.00 -17.83 -7.24
N ALA A 2 5.85 -16.81 -7.20
CA ALA A 2 5.46 -15.50 -6.67
C ALA A 2 4.42 -14.80 -7.58
N ARG A 3 3.58 -13.94 -7.01
CA ARG A 3 2.60 -13.13 -7.77
C ARG A 3 3.35 -12.24 -8.79
N ARG A 4 2.92 -12.28 -10.06
CA ARG A 4 3.52 -11.48 -11.14
C ARG A 4 2.93 -10.07 -11.22
N THR A 5 1.61 -9.95 -11.11
CA THR A 5 0.91 -8.65 -11.13
C THR A 5 1.23 -7.86 -9.87
N LYS A 6 1.47 -6.56 -10.01
CA LYS A 6 1.79 -5.66 -8.89
C LYS A 6 0.53 -4.98 -8.35
N ILE A 7 0.52 -4.67 -7.05
CA ILE A 7 -0.55 -3.95 -6.36
C ILE A 7 -0.06 -2.55 -6.00
N ILE A 8 -0.75 -1.55 -6.53
CA ILE A 8 -0.54 -0.13 -6.21
C ILE A 8 -1.68 0.30 -5.28
N ALA A 9 -1.36 0.81 -4.10
CA ALA A 9 -2.34 1.36 -3.15
C ALA A 9 -2.13 2.85 -2.96
N THR A 10 -3.21 3.63 -3.01
CA THR A 10 -3.14 5.08 -2.73
C THR A 10 -3.19 5.32 -1.24
N ILE A 11 -2.26 6.13 -0.74
CA ILE A 11 -2.23 6.53 0.66
C ILE A 11 -3.16 7.71 0.86
N GLY A 12 -3.94 7.67 1.93
CA GLY A 12 -4.87 8.72 2.33
C GLY A 12 -5.26 8.60 3.80
N PRO A 13 -6.29 9.34 4.26
CA PRO A 13 -6.67 9.37 5.68
C PRO A 13 -6.92 7.99 6.31
N ALA A 14 -7.44 7.04 5.52
CA ALA A 14 -7.69 5.66 5.97
C ALA A 14 -6.40 4.81 6.19
N SER A 15 -5.26 5.26 5.67
CA SER A 15 -4.02 4.48 5.61
C SER A 15 -2.76 5.25 6.06
N GLN A 16 -2.93 6.39 6.74
CA GLN A 16 -1.83 7.24 7.20
C GLN A 16 -1.11 6.73 8.48
N SER A 17 -1.69 5.76 9.19
CA SER A 17 -1.07 5.21 10.39
C SER A 17 -0.01 4.17 10.05
N ASN A 18 1.03 4.09 10.88
CA ASN A 18 2.08 3.07 10.73
C ASN A 18 1.51 1.63 10.76
N SER A 19 0.48 1.38 11.56
CA SER A 19 -0.18 0.07 11.62
C SER A 19 -0.90 -0.27 10.32
N ALA A 20 -1.60 0.68 9.71
CA ALA A 20 -2.26 0.48 8.42
C ALA A 20 -1.23 0.24 7.30
N LEU A 21 -0.15 1.01 7.25
CA LEU A 21 0.94 0.82 6.28
C LEU A 21 1.57 -0.57 6.39
N ARG A 22 1.86 -1.02 7.61
CA ARG A 22 2.40 -2.38 7.87
C ARG A 22 1.43 -3.47 7.42
N GLY A 23 0.15 -3.34 7.78
CA GLY A 23 -0.88 -4.28 7.34
C GLY A 23 -1.00 -4.36 5.81
N MET A 24 -0.89 -3.24 5.10
CA MET A 24 -0.89 -3.23 3.64
C MET A 24 0.36 -3.89 3.04
N MET A 25 1.54 -3.68 3.63
CA MET A 25 2.77 -4.36 3.21
C MET A 25 2.64 -5.88 3.38
N GLU A 26 2.14 -6.34 4.52
CA GLU A 26 1.92 -7.76 4.81
C GLU A 26 0.84 -8.37 3.90
N ALA A 27 -0.20 -7.61 3.57
CA ALA A 27 -1.22 -8.00 2.60
C ALA A 27 -0.71 -8.02 1.13
N GLY A 28 0.51 -7.54 0.89
CA GLY A 28 1.18 -7.62 -0.40
C GLY A 28 1.03 -6.39 -1.30
N MET A 29 0.89 -5.19 -0.73
CA MET A 29 1.11 -3.94 -1.45
C MET A 29 2.55 -3.88 -1.98
N ASP A 30 2.75 -3.58 -3.27
CA ASP A 30 4.09 -3.40 -3.85
C ASP A 30 4.49 -1.92 -3.91
N VAL A 31 3.54 -1.02 -4.20
CA VAL A 31 3.81 0.40 -4.40
C VAL A 31 2.80 1.25 -3.63
N ALA A 32 3.30 2.21 -2.88
CA ALA A 32 2.49 3.27 -2.27
C ALA A 32 2.40 4.48 -3.22
N ARG A 33 1.17 4.87 -3.59
CA ARG A 33 0.91 6.08 -4.37
C ARG A 33 0.58 7.23 -3.41
N ILE A 34 1.35 8.32 -3.49
CA ILE A 34 1.11 9.56 -2.74
C ILE A 34 0.46 10.58 -3.68
N GLY A 35 -0.76 11.03 -3.37
CA GLY A 35 -1.38 12.15 -4.06
C GLY A 35 -0.77 13.46 -3.56
N LEU A 36 -0.29 14.31 -4.48
CA LEU A 36 0.28 15.64 -4.16
C LEU A 36 -0.69 16.78 -4.50
N ALA A 37 -1.99 16.49 -4.52
CA ALA A 37 -3.05 17.46 -4.81
C ALA A 37 -3.40 18.30 -3.58
#